data_AF-A0A936FYL4-F1
#
_entry.id   AF-A0A936FYL4-F1
#
_cell.length_a   1.000
_cell.length_b   1.000
_cell.length_c   1.000
_cell.angle_alpha   90.00
_cell.angle_beta   90.00
_cell.angle_gamma   90.00
#
_symmetry.space_group_name_H-M   'P 1'
#
loop_
_entity.id
_entity.type
_entity.pdbx_description
1 polymer ?
#
loop_
_entity_poly.entity_id
_entity_poly.type
_entity_poly.pdbx_seq_one_letter_code
_entity_poly.pdbx_strand_id
1 'polypeptide(L)' 'MANLTISVDDATLKRARLRAVQRDESVNAFLADALRRYADGGERPEPMSAVLSAARRSGYGSGPQGRQWTRDDAHRG' A
#
# COMPACT_ATOMS: atom_id res chain seq x y z
N MET A 1 21.23 -13.07 15.79
CA MET A 1 19.77 -13.05 15.59
C MET A 1 19.14 -12.71 16.92
N ALA A 2 18.10 -11.87 16.95
CA ALA A 2 17.35 -11.56 18.17
C ALA A 2 16.06 -12.38 18.18
N ASN A 3 15.64 -12.86 19.36
CA ASN A 3 14.39 -13.58 19.53
C ASN A 3 13.32 -12.65 20.08
N LEU A 4 12.15 -12.64 19.45
CA LEU A 4 10.97 -11.91 19.90
C LEU A 4 9.85 -12.92 20.20
N THR A 5 9.34 -12.88 21.41
CA THR A 5 8.13 -13.62 21.80
C THR A 5 6.96 -12.64 21.85
N ILE A 6 5.87 -12.98 21.15
CA ILE A 6 4.63 -12.20 21.16
C ILE A 6 3.47 -13.09 21.63
N SER A 7 2.56 -12.51 22.40
CA SER A 7 1.30 -13.13 22.76
C SER A 7 0.21 -12.69 21.79
N VAL A 8 -0.48 -13.65 21.20
CA VAL A 8 -1.63 -13.44 20.32
C VAL A 8 -2.71 -14.44 20.68
N ASP A 9 -3.96 -14.13 20.41
CA ASP A 9 -5.04 -15.10 20.58
C ASP A 9 -4.92 -16.26 19.58
N ASP A 10 -5.34 -17.45 20.00
CA ASP A 10 -5.23 -18.68 19.21
C ASP A 10 -5.96 -18.59 17.85
N ALA A 11 -7.09 -17.88 17.81
CA ALA A 11 -7.87 -17.72 16.59
C ALA A 11 -7.11 -16.88 15.54
N THR A 12 -6.42 -15.83 15.99
CA THR A 12 -5.55 -15.03 15.14
C THR A 12 -4.34 -15.82 14.66
N LEU A 13 -3.67 -16.57 15.55
CA LEU A 13 -2.53 -17.41 15.15
C LEU A 13 -2.94 -18.49 14.12
N LYS A 14 -4.11 -19.11 14.31
CA LYS A 14 -4.65 -20.10 13.37
C LYS A 14 -4.90 -19.49 11.99
N ARG A 15 -5.56 -18.32 11.93
CA ARG A 15 -5.81 -17.62 10.65
C ARG A 15 -4.52 -17.18 9.97
N ALA A 16 -3.54 -16.69 10.74
CA ALA A 16 -2.24 -16.30 10.22
C ALA A 16 -1.51 -17.49 9.57
N ARG A 17 -1.52 -18.66 10.24
CA ARG A 17 -0.93 -19.90 9.69
C ARG A 17 -1.60 -20.34 8.40
N LEU A 18 -2.94 -20.35 8.35
CA LEU A 18 -3.67 -20.69 7.13
C LEU A 18 -3.32 -19.76 5.96
N ARG A 19 -3.26 -18.46 6.24
CA ARG A 19 -2.88 -17.45 5.23
C ARG A 19 -1.43 -17.63 4.75
N ALA A 20 -0.51 -17.97 5.66
CA ALA A 20 0.89 -18.18 5.31
C ALA A 20 1.04 -19.39 4.38
N VAL A 21 0.34 -20.50 4.66
CA VAL A 21 0.30 -21.68 3.77
C VAL A 21 -0.24 -21.33 2.38
N GLN A 22 -1.32 -20.56 2.30
CA GLN A 22 -1.88 -20.11 1.02
C GLN A 22 -0.92 -19.25 0.19
N ARG A 23 0.09 -18.65 0.83
CA ARG A 23 1.08 -17.76 0.22
C ARG A 23 2.47 -18.40 0.09
N ASP A 24 2.57 -19.69 0.38
CA ASP A 24 3.82 -20.45 0.41
C ASP A 24 4.91 -19.77 1.28
N GLU A 25 4.50 -19.22 2.43
CA GLU A 25 5.37 -18.53 3.38
C GLU A 25 5.15 -19.01 4.82
N SER A 26 6.00 -18.58 5.76
CA SER A 26 5.81 -18.82 7.19
C SER A 26 5.38 -17.55 7.93
N VAL A 27 4.64 -17.72 9.02
CA VAL A 27 4.24 -16.60 9.90
C VAL A 27 5.48 -15.87 10.44
N ASN A 28 6.55 -16.59 10.77
CA ASN A 28 7.79 -15.98 11.25
C ASN A 28 8.48 -15.13 10.18
N ALA A 29 8.52 -15.61 8.92
CA ALA A 29 9.08 -14.83 7.81
C ALA A 29 8.27 -13.56 7.57
N PHE A 30 6.94 -13.67 7.58
CA PHE A 30 6.05 -12.51 7.46
C PHE A 30 6.25 -11.50 8.59
N LEU A 31 6.29 -11.96 9.84
CA LEU A 31 6.48 -11.09 11.01
C LEU A 31 7.87 -10.43 11.01
N ALA A 32 8.92 -11.14 10.61
CA ALA A 32 10.26 -10.59 10.49
C ALA A 32 10.31 -9.46 9.45
N ASP A 33 9.67 -9.65 8.29
CA ASP A 33 9.56 -8.62 7.26
C ASP A 33 8.70 -7.42 7.72
N ALA A 34 7.58 -7.69 8.39
CA ALA A 34 6.73 -6.65 8.95
C ALA A 34 7.48 -5.81 10.01
N LEU A 35 8.26 -6.45 10.89
CA LEU A 35 9.09 -5.78 11.89
C LEU A 35 10.20 -4.95 11.25
N ARG A 36 10.82 -5.44 10.17
CA ARG A 36 11.81 -4.67 9.41
C ARG A 36 11.18 -3.41 8.83
N ARG A 37 10.06 -3.54 8.13
CA ARG A 37 9.32 -2.39 7.56
C ARG A 37 8.88 -1.40 8.62
N TYR A 38 8.51 -1.89 9.81
CA TYR A 38 8.15 -1.04 10.94
C TYR A 38 9.37 -0.29 11.49
N ALA A 39 10.50 -0.97 11.67
CA ALA A 39 11.74 -0.40 12.19
C ALA A 39 12.41 0.59 11.22
N ASP A 40 12.29 0.35 9.91
CA ASP A 40 12.83 1.23 8.86
C ASP A 40 12.06 2.57 8.74
N GLY A 41 10.94 2.71 9.44
CA GLY A 41 10.24 3.96 9.79
C GLY A 41 10.44 5.16 8.86
N GLY A 42 9.59 5.31 7.85
CA GLY A 42 9.40 6.61 7.20
C GLY A 42 8.87 6.50 5.77
N GLU A 43 7.63 6.91 5.58
CA GLU A 43 6.90 6.89 4.29
C GLU A 43 6.84 5.50 3.66
N ARG A 44 5.79 4.76 4.01
CA ARG A 44 5.10 4.01 2.95
C ARG A 44 4.90 5.03 1.82
N PRO A 45 5.45 4.88 0.60
CA PRO A 45 4.88 5.62 -0.49
C PRO A 45 3.42 5.19 -0.48
N GLU A 46 2.54 6.13 -0.12
CA GLU A 46 1.12 5.99 -0.38
C GLU A 46 1.04 5.31 -1.75
N PRO A 47 0.32 4.19 -1.94
CA PRO A 47 0.22 3.57 -3.26
C PRO A 47 -0.16 4.62 -4.33
N MET A 48 -0.91 5.63 -3.87
CA MET A 48 -1.28 6.85 -4.57
C MET A 48 -0.11 7.80 -4.88
N SER A 49 0.96 7.90 -4.07
CA SER A 49 2.10 8.79 -4.31
C SER A 49 2.90 8.41 -5.56
N ALA A 50 3.06 7.11 -5.83
CA ALA A 50 3.68 6.63 -7.06
C ALA A 50 2.83 6.99 -8.29
N VAL A 51 1.51 6.83 -8.18
CA VAL A 51 0.53 7.22 -9.22
C VAL A 51 0.53 8.73 -9.43
N LEU A 52 0.47 9.54 -8.36
CA LEU A 52 0.51 11.00 -8.41
C LEU A 52 1.82 11.52 -8.96
N SER A 53 2.94 10.86 -8.66
CA SER A 53 4.25 11.23 -9.21
C SER A 53 4.36 10.86 -10.69
N ALA A 54 3.78 9.73 -11.12
CA ALA A 54 3.65 9.41 -12.53
C ALA A 54 2.76 10.42 -13.28
N ALA A 55 1.62 10.80 -12.69
CA ALA A 55 0.72 11.81 -13.27
C ALA A 55 1.37 13.20 -13.39
N ARG A 56 2.13 13.64 -12.37
CA ARG A 56 2.89 14.90 -12.45
C ARG A 56 3.96 14.89 -13.54
N ARG A 57 4.61 13.74 -13.77
CA ARG A 57 5.63 13.58 -14.83
C ARG A 57 5.03 13.41 -16.22
N SER A 58 3.79 12.94 -16.34
CA SER A 58 3.23 12.54 -17.62
C SER A 58 2.93 13.74 -18.53
N GLY A 59 2.95 14.98 -18.03
CA GLY A 59 2.72 16.18 -18.83
C GLY A 59 1.29 16.32 -19.38
N TYR A 60 0.45 15.30 -19.16
CA TYR A 60 -0.96 15.30 -19.51
C TYR A 60 -1.74 15.97 -18.39
N GLY A 61 -2.24 17.17 -18.69
CA GLY A 61 -3.10 17.95 -17.82
C GLY A 61 -3.70 19.08 -18.65
N SER A 62 -4.68 19.78 -18.10
CA SER A 62 -5.42 20.78 -18.86
C SER A 62 -4.64 22.10 -19.14
N GLY A 63 -3.31 22.10 -18.94
CA GLY A 63 -2.40 23.24 -19.11
C GLY A 63 -2.41 24.23 -17.92
N PRO A 64 -1.57 25.29 -17.97
CA PRO A 64 -1.48 26.31 -16.90
C PRO A 64 -2.78 27.09 -16.66
N GLN A 65 -3.69 27.09 -17.63
CA GLN A 65 -5.04 27.66 -17.55
C GLN A 65 -6.09 26.55 -17.61
N GLY A 66 -5.87 25.48 -16.83
CA GLY A 66 -6.62 24.23 -16.84
C GLY A 66 -8.04 24.33 -17.39
N ARG A 67 -8.28 23.79 -18.60
CA ARG A 67 -9.61 23.70 -19.23
C ARG A 67 -10.66 23.30 -18.19
N GLN A 68 -11.48 24.26 -17.78
CA GLN A 68 -12.57 24.03 -16.85
C GLN A 68 -13.77 23.59 -17.67
N TRP A 69 -14.21 22.34 -17.45
CA TRP A 69 -15.46 21.90 -18.04
C TRP A 69 -16.60 22.60 -17.33
N THR A 70 -17.42 23.29 -18.11
CA THR A 70 -18.71 23.76 -17.63
C THR A 70 -19.66 22.57 -17.57
N ARG A 71 -20.71 22.69 -16.75
CA ARG A 71 -21.71 21.63 -16.62
C ARG A 71 -22.31 21.24 -17.98
N ASP A 72 -22.44 22.20 -18.89
CA ASP A 72 -22.99 21.99 -20.23
C ASP A 72 -22.05 21.21 -21.15
N ASP A 73 -20.73 21.28 -20.95
CA ASP A 73 -19.75 20.51 -21.72
C ASP A 73 -19.80 19.02 -21.37
N ALA A 74 -20.06 18.70 -20.10
CA ALA A 74 -20.14 17.33 -19.60
C ALA A 74 -21.43 16.59 -20.02
N HIS A 75 -22.48 17.34 -20.38
CA HIS A 75 -23.78 16.77 -20.76
C HIS A 75 -23.92 16.46 -22.25
N ARG A 76 -22.96 16.86 -23.11
CA ARG A 76 -22.99 16.61 -24.57
C ARG A 76 -22.04 15.50 -25.03
N GLY A 77 -21.63 14.62 -24.10
CA GLY A 77 -20.83 13.43 -24.40
C GLY A 77 -21.64 12.29 -24.97
#